data_AF-A0A9Y4NSU8-F1
#
_entry.id   AF-A0A9Y4NSU8-F1
#
_cell.length_a   1.000
_cell.length_b   1.000
_cell.length_c   1.000
_cell.angle_alpha   90.00
_cell.angle_beta   90.00
_cell.angle_gamma   90.00
#
_symmetry.space_group_name_H-M   'P 1'
#
loop_
_entity.id
_entity.type
_entity.pdbx_description
1 polymer ?
#
loop_
_entity_poly.entity_id
_entity_poly.type
_entity_poly.pdbx_seq_one_letter_code
_entity_poly.pdbx_strand_id
1 'polypeptide(L)'
;MGAGRQVRLLLWKNWTVRRRQRVRFFMEIMWPVMLFMGLVWLRRVNPLYRQHECHFPNKAMPSAGVLPWIQGIFCNANNPCFQYPTRGESPGLVSNYNNSILAQFYSDAQELLLSDPEFLQLGRLWREMTSMSNFMDTLRTHPEQVSGRGVKVETILKDDETLTSFLLRDIPLTESVVYHLVNAQIRPEQFAFGVPELHLKDIACSLNLLERFLIFPSRRGLYAVRNAMCILTPQRLQIIEDKFYANVDFFKVFRLLPLVLDNHSEGIDINFWVRVVSAASDKLQEFFQRRSSREFIQVMTPLFQNNLSFRQVMAAASSLVCGYTEGAFSRVTSFNWYEDNNYKAFLGISSGWAQSHYTYDNSTTPFCNDLMKELESNPVTRIVWNSVKPMLMGRILYAPDSPAVRKIIRN
;
A
#
# COMPACT_ATOMS: atom_id res chain seq x y z
N MET A 1 -82.17 65.83 -16.98
CA MET A 1 -80.80 65.74 -17.54
C MET A 1 -80.43 64.26 -17.63
N GLY A 2 -80.14 63.72 -18.83
CA GLY A 2 -79.85 62.29 -18.98
C GLY A 2 -78.53 61.90 -18.30
N ALA A 3 -78.51 60.77 -17.60
CA ALA A 3 -77.35 60.28 -16.84
C ALA A 3 -76.04 60.29 -17.64
N GLY A 4 -76.08 59.93 -18.93
CA GLY A 4 -74.90 59.95 -19.81
C GLY A 4 -74.29 61.34 -20.00
N ARG A 5 -75.09 62.42 -19.98
CA ARG A 5 -74.62 63.80 -20.14
C ARG A 5 -73.91 64.28 -18.87
N GLN A 6 -74.36 63.84 -17.69
CA GLN A 6 -73.69 64.07 -16.40
C GLN A 6 -72.37 63.29 -16.31
N VAL A 7 -72.35 62.01 -16.69
CA VAL A 7 -71.13 61.18 -16.71
C VAL A 7 -70.06 61.78 -17.63
N ARG A 8 -70.43 62.23 -18.83
CA ARG A 8 -69.50 62.89 -19.76
C ARG A 8 -68.87 64.14 -19.15
N LEU A 9 -69.66 64.94 -18.43
CA LEU A 9 -69.20 66.17 -17.80
C LEU A 9 -68.27 65.89 -16.61
N LEU A 10 -68.54 64.83 -15.84
CA LEU A 10 -67.66 64.34 -14.77
C LEU A 10 -66.34 63.78 -15.30
N LEU A 11 -66.37 62.98 -16.37
CA LEU A 11 -65.16 62.50 -17.04
C LEU A 11 -64.35 63.66 -17.62
N TRP A 12 -65.00 64.64 -18.24
CA TRP A 12 -64.35 65.85 -18.73
C TRP A 12 -63.70 66.66 -17.61
N LYS A 13 -64.38 66.83 -16.47
CA LYS A 13 -63.81 67.47 -15.28
C LYS A 13 -62.56 66.71 -14.80
N ASN A 14 -62.65 65.40 -14.61
CA ASN A 14 -61.54 64.57 -14.14
C ASN A 14 -60.36 64.57 -15.11
N TRP A 15 -60.63 64.48 -16.42
CA TRP A 15 -59.62 64.59 -17.47
C TRP A 15 -58.95 65.96 -17.46
N THR A 16 -59.72 67.04 -17.38
CA THR A 16 -59.19 68.41 -17.38
C THR A 16 -58.33 68.67 -16.14
N VAL A 17 -58.72 68.14 -14.98
CA VAL A 17 -57.92 68.21 -13.74
C VAL A 17 -56.60 67.45 -13.89
N ARG A 18 -56.61 66.21 -14.40
CA ARG A 18 -55.37 65.44 -14.66
C ARG A 18 -54.48 66.10 -15.72
N ARG A 19 -55.07 66.66 -16.78
CA ARG A 19 -54.36 67.37 -17.86
C ARG A 19 -53.68 68.66 -17.39
N ARG A 20 -54.27 69.36 -16.41
CA ARG A 20 -53.67 70.55 -15.80
C ARG A 20 -52.53 70.19 -14.82
N GLN A 21 -52.59 69.02 -14.17
CA GLN A 21 -51.56 68.50 -13.27
C GLN A 21 -50.49 67.68 -14.01
N ARG A 22 -49.75 68.32 -14.94
CA ARG A 22 -48.78 67.65 -15.83
C ARG A 22 -47.74 66.78 -15.10
N VAL A 23 -47.23 67.25 -13.95
CA VAL A 23 -46.22 66.54 -13.16
C VAL A 23 -46.77 65.25 -12.55
N ARG A 24 -47.98 65.29 -11.98
CA ARG A 24 -48.62 64.13 -11.36
C ARG A 24 -48.92 63.04 -12.38
N PHE A 25 -49.44 63.44 -13.55
CA PHE A 25 -49.71 62.52 -14.65
C PHE A 25 -48.44 61.85 -15.19
N PHE A 26 -47.35 62.60 -15.33
CA PHE A 26 -46.05 62.04 -15.75
C PHE A 26 -45.51 61.02 -14.74
N MET A 27 -45.56 61.33 -13.43
CA MET A 27 -45.15 60.38 -12.39
C MET A 27 -46.04 59.12 -12.32
N GLU A 28 -47.35 59.26 -12.52
CA GLU A 28 -48.30 58.13 -12.56
C GLU A 28 -47.97 57.14 -13.70
N ILE A 29 -47.40 57.62 -14.81
CA ILE A 29 -46.94 56.79 -15.94
C ILE A 29 -45.49 56.30 -15.74
N MET A 30 -44.58 57.16 -15.28
CA MET A 30 -43.16 56.80 -15.14
C MET A 30 -42.91 55.79 -14.02
N TRP A 31 -43.67 55.85 -12.94
CA TRP A 31 -43.52 54.93 -11.81
C TRP A 31 -43.61 53.44 -12.20
N PRO A 32 -44.68 52.96 -12.87
CA PRO A 32 -44.74 51.56 -13.31
C PRO A 32 -43.66 51.23 -14.36
N VAL A 33 -43.29 52.17 -15.24
CA VAL A 33 -42.23 51.97 -16.23
C VAL A 33 -40.88 51.71 -15.53
N MET A 34 -40.53 52.50 -14.52
CA MET A 34 -39.29 52.30 -13.75
C MET A 34 -39.30 50.99 -12.98
N LEU A 35 -40.44 50.60 -12.38
CA LEU A 35 -40.58 49.31 -11.72
C LEU A 35 -40.37 48.13 -12.69
N PHE A 36 -41.01 48.15 -13.86
CA PHE A 36 -40.84 47.08 -14.84
C PHE A 36 -39.43 47.06 -15.44
N MET A 37 -38.82 48.22 -15.67
CA MET A 37 -37.42 48.30 -16.10
C MET A 37 -36.47 47.70 -15.05
N GLY A 38 -36.72 47.95 -13.76
CA GLY A 38 -36.01 47.34 -12.66
C GLY A 38 -36.16 45.81 -12.62
N LEU A 39 -37.37 45.29 -12.83
CA LEU A 39 -37.62 43.85 -12.89
C LEU A 39 -36.96 43.18 -14.11
N VAL A 40 -36.99 43.82 -15.28
CA VAL A 40 -36.31 43.33 -16.48
C VAL A 40 -34.79 43.34 -16.28
N TRP A 41 -34.25 44.37 -15.62
CA TRP A 41 -32.85 44.43 -15.26
C TRP A 41 -32.48 43.30 -14.28
N LEU A 42 -33.23 43.10 -13.20
CA LEU A 42 -33.05 41.98 -12.28
C LEU A 42 -33.10 40.62 -12.97
N ARG A 43 -34.01 40.44 -13.94
CA ARG A 43 -34.10 39.22 -14.75
C ARG A 43 -32.92 39.04 -15.70
N ARG A 44 -32.35 40.12 -16.24
CA ARG A 44 -31.13 40.06 -17.06
C ARG A 44 -29.89 39.73 -16.23
N VAL A 45 -29.83 40.21 -14.99
CA VAL A 45 -28.72 39.94 -14.07
C VAL A 45 -28.75 38.50 -13.56
N ASN A 46 -29.93 37.86 -13.48
CA ASN A 46 -30.10 36.47 -13.08
C ASN A 46 -30.38 35.56 -14.29
N PRO A 47 -29.35 35.07 -15.03
CA PRO A 47 -29.56 34.16 -16.15
C PRO A 47 -30.21 32.85 -15.70
N LEU A 48 -31.01 32.24 -16.57
CA LEU A 48 -31.56 30.90 -16.34
C LEU A 48 -30.44 29.87 -16.49
N TYR A 49 -30.10 29.18 -15.40
CA TYR A 49 -29.18 28.04 -15.41
C TYR A 49 -29.92 26.83 -15.99
N ARG A 50 -29.55 26.41 -17.21
CA ARG A 50 -30.04 25.16 -17.80
C ARG A 50 -29.21 24.00 -17.26
N GLN A 51 -29.88 23.03 -16.66
CA GLN A 51 -29.26 21.76 -16.27
C GLN A 51 -29.80 20.66 -17.17
N HIS A 52 -28.93 19.73 -17.56
CA HIS A 52 -29.35 18.52 -18.26
C HIS A 52 -30.03 17.54 -17.28
N GLU A 53 -30.69 16.52 -17.81
CA GLU A 53 -31.12 15.37 -17.00
C GLU A 53 -29.87 14.80 -16.31
N CYS A 54 -29.95 14.71 -14.98
CA CYS A 54 -28.79 14.52 -14.13
C CYS A 54 -28.84 13.15 -13.48
N HIS A 55 -27.86 12.33 -13.80
CA HIS A 55 -27.70 10.99 -13.24
C HIS A 55 -26.55 10.98 -12.23
N PHE A 56 -26.77 10.31 -11.10
CA PHE A 56 -25.83 10.31 -9.99
C PHE A 56 -25.29 8.90 -9.75
N PRO A 57 -23.98 8.76 -9.54
CA PRO A 57 -23.43 7.48 -9.15
C PRO A 57 -23.90 7.10 -7.73
N ASN A 58 -24.16 5.82 -7.51
CA ASN A 58 -24.52 5.30 -6.20
C ASN A 58 -23.37 5.47 -5.19
N LYS A 59 -23.71 5.74 -3.93
CA LYS A 59 -22.77 5.75 -2.80
C LYS A 59 -22.97 4.49 -1.98
N ALA A 60 -21.96 3.63 -1.93
CA ALA A 60 -21.99 2.43 -1.10
C ALA A 60 -21.95 2.82 0.38
N MET A 61 -22.71 2.08 1.21
CA MET A 61 -22.58 2.13 2.67
C MET A 61 -21.48 1.14 3.13
N PRO A 62 -20.93 1.27 4.34
CA PRO A 62 -19.91 0.35 4.85
C PRO A 62 -20.30 -1.13 4.79
N SER A 63 -21.61 -1.43 4.88
CA SER A 63 -22.16 -2.79 4.78
C SER A 63 -21.97 -3.46 3.41
N ALA A 64 -21.76 -2.69 2.34
CA ALA A 64 -21.49 -3.21 1.00
C ALA A 64 -20.02 -3.61 0.79
N GLY A 65 -19.16 -3.36 1.78
CA GLY A 65 -17.72 -3.60 1.72
C GLY A 65 -16.91 -2.32 1.86
N VAL A 66 -15.75 -2.43 2.50
CA VAL A 66 -14.86 -1.29 2.79
C VAL A 66 -14.37 -0.61 1.51
N LEU A 67 -13.99 -1.40 0.50
CA LEU A 67 -13.48 -0.85 -0.76
C LEU A 67 -14.58 -0.04 -1.51
N PRO A 68 -15.75 -0.58 -1.87
CA PRO A 68 -16.82 0.21 -2.51
C PRO A 68 -17.23 1.45 -1.72
N TRP A 69 -17.24 1.36 -0.38
CA TRP A 69 -17.54 2.50 0.49
C TRP A 69 -16.49 3.62 0.37
N ILE A 70 -15.20 3.28 0.43
CA ILE A 70 -14.09 4.22 0.21
C ILE A 70 -14.15 4.82 -1.19
N GLN A 71 -14.43 4.01 -2.22
CA GLN A 71 -14.61 4.51 -3.59
C GLN A 71 -15.73 5.57 -3.65
N GLY A 72 -16.86 5.34 -2.96
CA GLY A 72 -17.95 6.31 -2.87
C GLY A 72 -17.54 7.64 -2.22
N ILE A 73 -16.66 7.61 -1.21
CA ILE A 73 -16.15 8.82 -0.54
C ILE A 73 -15.24 9.61 -1.47
N PHE A 74 -14.24 8.97 -2.08
CA PHE A 74 -13.24 9.68 -2.88
C PHE A 74 -13.74 10.07 -4.27
N CYS A 75 -14.53 9.21 -4.91
CA CYS A 75 -14.97 9.40 -6.30
C CYS A 75 -16.22 10.25 -6.44
N ASN A 76 -17.11 10.21 -5.44
CA ASN A 76 -18.40 10.89 -5.50
C ASN A 76 -18.53 12.02 -4.44
N ALA A 77 -17.42 12.53 -3.90
CA ALA A 77 -17.42 13.62 -2.91
C ALA A 77 -18.17 14.86 -3.39
N ASN A 78 -17.97 15.24 -4.66
CA ASN A 78 -18.58 16.43 -5.26
C ASN A 78 -19.89 16.14 -6.00
N ASN A 79 -20.49 14.95 -5.82
CA ASN A 79 -21.72 14.52 -6.50
C ASN A 79 -21.72 14.86 -8.01
N PRO A 80 -20.79 14.29 -8.79
CA PRO A 80 -20.70 14.59 -10.22
C PRO A 80 -22.00 14.21 -10.93
N CYS A 81 -22.45 15.07 -11.84
CA CYS A 81 -23.68 14.89 -12.57
C CYS A 81 -23.39 14.43 -14.00
N PHE A 82 -23.88 13.25 -14.33
CA PHE A 82 -23.75 12.67 -15.65
C PHE A 82 -24.98 12.99 -16.49
N GLN A 83 -24.79 13.26 -17.77
CA GLN A 83 -25.87 13.49 -18.72
C GLN A 83 -26.63 12.20 -19.08
N TYR A 84 -26.01 11.05 -18.85
CA TYR A 84 -26.53 9.72 -19.18
C TYR A 84 -26.53 8.83 -17.93
N PRO A 85 -27.45 7.85 -17.85
CA PRO A 85 -27.55 6.96 -16.70
C PRO A 85 -26.23 6.24 -16.42
N THR A 86 -25.83 6.25 -15.16
CA THR A 86 -24.63 5.52 -14.71
C THR A 86 -24.92 4.02 -14.67
N ARG A 87 -23.89 3.17 -14.74
CA ARG A 87 -24.07 1.70 -14.72
C ARG A 87 -24.82 1.22 -13.48
N GLY A 88 -24.60 1.87 -12.34
CA GLY A 88 -25.27 1.56 -11.08
C GLY A 88 -26.76 1.89 -11.04
N GLU A 89 -27.30 2.64 -12.01
CA GLU A 89 -28.74 2.87 -12.15
C GLU A 89 -29.44 1.77 -12.96
N SER A 90 -28.68 0.92 -13.65
CA SER A 90 -29.25 -0.18 -14.44
C SER A 90 -29.63 -1.39 -13.56
N PRO A 91 -30.75 -2.07 -13.85
CA PRO A 91 -31.23 -3.17 -13.03
C PRO A 91 -30.22 -4.33 -13.03
N GLY A 92 -29.87 -4.83 -11.84
CA GLY A 92 -28.95 -5.95 -11.66
C GLY A 92 -27.46 -5.59 -11.61
N LEU A 93 -27.09 -4.33 -11.88
CA LEU A 93 -25.70 -3.86 -11.79
C LEU A 93 -25.57 -2.83 -10.66
N VAL A 94 -24.74 -3.13 -9.66
CA VAL A 94 -24.55 -2.26 -8.49
C VAL A 94 -23.24 -1.46 -8.57
N SER A 95 -22.20 -1.98 -9.22
CA SER A 95 -20.88 -1.33 -9.23
C SER A 95 -20.70 -0.38 -10.40
N ASN A 96 -20.37 0.89 -10.10
CA ASN A 96 -19.96 1.88 -11.08
C ASN A 96 -18.46 1.82 -11.42
N TYR A 97 -17.64 1.13 -10.62
CA TYR A 97 -16.17 1.23 -10.64
C TYR A 97 -15.45 0.05 -11.29
N ASN A 98 -16.17 -0.84 -11.98
CA ASN A 98 -15.56 -2.03 -12.60
C ASN A 98 -14.52 -1.69 -13.69
N ASN A 99 -14.62 -0.49 -14.28
CA ASN A 99 -13.66 0.02 -15.26
C ASN A 99 -12.52 0.85 -14.63
N SER A 100 -12.43 0.93 -13.31
CA SER A 100 -11.31 1.63 -12.66
C SER A 100 -9.99 0.88 -12.91
N ILE A 101 -8.89 1.62 -13.02
CA ILE A 101 -7.55 1.03 -13.24
C ILE A 101 -7.24 0.04 -12.12
N LEU A 102 -7.59 0.38 -10.87
CA LEU A 102 -7.39 -0.48 -9.72
C LEU A 102 -8.21 -1.77 -9.79
N ALA A 103 -9.49 -1.70 -10.20
CA ALA A 103 -10.33 -2.89 -10.34
C ALA A 103 -9.82 -3.81 -11.46
N GLN A 104 -9.41 -3.25 -12.60
CA GLN A 104 -8.84 -4.01 -13.71
C GLN A 104 -7.49 -4.63 -13.33
N PHE A 105 -6.63 -3.87 -12.66
CA PHE A 105 -5.35 -4.36 -12.15
C PHE A 105 -5.55 -5.51 -11.16
N TYR A 106 -6.50 -5.38 -10.23
CA TYR A 106 -6.81 -6.43 -9.26
C TYR A 106 -7.37 -7.69 -9.95
N SER A 107 -8.28 -7.53 -10.90
CA SER A 107 -8.82 -8.65 -11.69
C SER A 107 -7.72 -9.37 -12.46
N ASP A 108 -6.85 -8.63 -13.17
CA ASP A 108 -5.74 -9.21 -13.92
C ASP A 108 -4.71 -9.89 -12.99
N ALA A 109 -4.45 -9.32 -11.81
CA ALA A 109 -3.57 -9.91 -10.81
C ALA A 109 -4.19 -11.19 -10.22
N GLN A 110 -5.50 -11.19 -9.98
CA GLN A 110 -6.21 -12.36 -9.49
C GLN A 110 -6.20 -13.49 -10.53
N GLU A 111 -6.42 -13.17 -11.80
CA GLU A 111 -6.45 -14.13 -12.90
C GLU A 111 -5.07 -14.72 -13.19
N LEU A 112 -4.01 -13.90 -13.23
CA LEU A 112 -2.68 -14.34 -13.67
C LEU A 112 -1.73 -14.75 -12.54
N LEU A 113 -1.83 -14.13 -11.37
CA LEU A 113 -0.89 -14.36 -10.26
C LEU A 113 -1.56 -15.17 -9.14
N LEU A 114 -2.69 -14.70 -8.61
CA LEU A 114 -3.29 -15.32 -7.40
C LEU A 114 -3.98 -16.66 -7.68
N SER A 115 -4.34 -16.94 -8.93
CA SER A 115 -4.91 -18.22 -9.35
C SER A 115 -3.85 -19.32 -9.50
N ASP A 116 -2.58 -18.94 -9.68
CA ASP A 116 -1.50 -19.86 -10.01
C ASP A 116 -0.91 -20.49 -8.73
N PRO A 117 -0.92 -21.82 -8.59
CA PRO A 117 -0.32 -22.50 -7.44
C PRO A 117 1.19 -22.25 -7.31
N GLU A 118 1.91 -21.96 -8.40
CA GLU A 118 3.34 -21.66 -8.34
C GLU A 118 3.61 -20.26 -7.77
N PHE A 119 2.72 -19.30 -8.00
CA PHE A 119 2.84 -17.98 -7.39
C PHE A 119 2.57 -18.03 -5.87
N LEU A 120 1.62 -18.86 -5.43
CA LEU A 120 1.38 -19.12 -4.00
C LEU A 120 2.63 -19.69 -3.29
N GLN A 121 3.49 -20.41 -4.02
CA GLN A 121 4.75 -20.94 -3.49
C GLN A 121 5.81 -19.85 -3.22
N LEU A 122 5.68 -18.64 -3.76
CA LEU A 122 6.52 -17.50 -3.35
C LEU A 122 6.40 -17.21 -1.86
N GLY A 123 5.24 -17.49 -1.25
CA GLY A 123 5.06 -17.39 0.20
C GLY A 123 5.93 -18.38 0.99
N ARG A 124 6.27 -19.54 0.42
CA ARG A 124 7.26 -20.46 0.99
C ARG A 124 8.67 -19.91 0.82
N LEU A 125 9.02 -19.43 -0.38
CA LEU A 125 10.32 -18.81 -0.66
C LEU A 125 10.59 -17.65 0.31
N TRP A 126 9.60 -16.77 0.52
CA TRP A 126 9.71 -15.65 1.47
C TRP A 126 9.97 -16.11 2.91
N ARG A 127 9.33 -17.19 3.36
CA ARG A 127 9.56 -17.78 4.69
C ARG A 127 10.96 -18.37 4.82
N GLU A 128 11.42 -19.12 3.82
CA GLU A 128 12.78 -19.69 3.80
C GLU A 128 13.86 -18.59 3.76
N MET A 129 13.63 -17.53 2.96
CA MET A 129 14.51 -16.36 2.91
C MET A 129 14.55 -15.62 4.25
N THR A 130 13.41 -15.43 4.90
CA THR A 130 13.32 -14.79 6.21
C THR A 130 14.04 -15.63 7.27
N SER A 131 13.89 -16.96 7.24
CA SER A 131 14.61 -17.87 8.13
C SER A 131 16.13 -17.76 7.98
N MET A 132 16.64 -17.75 6.75
CA MET A 132 18.06 -17.54 6.48
C MET A 132 18.54 -16.14 6.85
N SER A 133 17.73 -15.10 6.60
CA SER A 133 18.03 -13.73 7.01
C SER A 133 18.15 -13.62 8.52
N ASN A 134 17.22 -14.23 9.27
CA ASN A 134 17.27 -14.26 10.73
C ASN A 134 18.49 -15.03 11.23
N PHE A 135 18.83 -16.15 10.59
CA PHE A 135 20.05 -16.89 10.90
C PHE A 135 21.32 -16.04 10.69
N MET A 136 21.43 -15.38 9.53
CA MET A 136 22.58 -14.53 9.20
C MET A 136 22.68 -13.31 10.12
N ASP A 137 21.55 -12.68 10.46
CA ASP A 137 21.48 -11.57 11.40
C ASP A 137 21.86 -12.02 12.82
N THR A 138 21.39 -13.19 13.25
CA THR A 138 21.75 -13.79 14.55
C THR A 138 23.23 -14.13 14.60
N LEU A 139 23.80 -14.71 13.55
CA LEU A 139 25.24 -14.98 13.46
C LEU A 139 26.07 -13.69 13.59
N ARG A 140 25.60 -12.59 12.99
CA ARG A 140 26.31 -11.30 13.01
C ARG A 140 26.17 -10.56 14.34
N THR A 141 24.99 -10.59 14.96
CA THR A 141 24.68 -9.78 16.14
C THR A 141 24.85 -10.55 17.45
N HIS A 142 24.49 -11.84 17.49
CA HIS A 142 24.47 -12.67 18.69
C HIS A 142 24.98 -14.11 18.40
N PRO A 143 26.27 -14.27 18.04
CA PRO A 143 26.84 -15.57 17.67
C PRO A 143 26.74 -16.63 18.79
N GLU A 144 26.63 -16.19 20.05
CA GLU A 144 26.47 -17.06 21.22
C GLU A 144 25.23 -17.98 21.13
N GLN A 145 24.18 -17.56 20.43
CA GLN A 145 22.95 -18.38 20.28
C GLN A 145 23.15 -19.63 19.41
N VAL A 146 24.16 -19.59 18.55
CA VAL A 146 24.53 -20.69 17.63
C VAL A 146 25.69 -21.52 18.21
N SER A 147 26.32 -21.04 19.28
CA SER A 147 27.48 -21.65 19.91
C SER A 147 27.19 -23.09 20.36
N GLY A 148 28.02 -24.02 19.91
CA GLY A 148 27.91 -25.44 20.25
C GLY A 148 26.90 -26.23 19.41
N ARG A 149 26.20 -25.60 18.47
CA ARG A 149 25.38 -26.28 17.46
C ARG A 149 26.12 -26.23 16.13
N GLY A 150 26.67 -27.37 15.71
CA GLY A 150 27.43 -27.47 14.47
C GLY A 150 26.72 -28.27 13.39
N VAL A 151 27.17 -28.10 12.14
CA VAL A 151 26.70 -28.89 11.01
C VAL A 151 27.67 -30.04 10.77
N LYS A 152 27.17 -31.27 10.72
CA LYS A 152 28.00 -32.47 10.54
C LYS A 152 28.67 -32.48 9.17
N VAL A 153 29.97 -32.78 9.13
CA VAL A 153 30.75 -32.80 7.87
C VAL A 153 30.15 -33.79 6.86
N GLU A 154 29.83 -35.00 7.30
CA GLU A 154 29.16 -36.03 6.47
C GLU A 154 27.92 -35.50 5.75
N THR A 155 27.09 -34.71 6.44
CA THR A 155 25.82 -34.21 5.89
C THR A 155 25.97 -33.13 4.83
N ILE A 156 27.16 -32.51 4.75
CA ILE A 156 27.50 -31.46 3.79
C ILE A 156 28.12 -32.05 2.51
N LEU A 157 28.65 -33.27 2.57
CA LEU A 157 29.30 -33.90 1.41
C LEU A 157 28.26 -34.34 0.36
N LYS A 158 28.71 -34.40 -0.90
CA LYS A 158 27.97 -35.03 -2.00
C LYS A 158 27.72 -36.52 -1.69
N ASP A 159 26.68 -37.11 -2.27
CA ASP A 159 26.31 -38.52 -2.00
C ASP A 159 27.28 -39.53 -2.67
N ASP A 160 28.04 -39.08 -3.67
CA ASP A 160 29.09 -39.81 -4.37
C ASP A 160 30.48 -39.26 -4.02
N GLU A 161 30.74 -39.02 -2.73
CA GLU A 161 31.96 -38.36 -2.30
C GLU A 161 33.22 -39.21 -2.53
N THR A 162 34.25 -38.55 -3.07
CA THR A 162 35.58 -39.16 -3.28
C THR A 162 36.57 -38.83 -2.17
N LEU A 163 36.13 -38.11 -1.14
CA LEU A 163 36.99 -37.60 -0.07
C LEU A 163 37.43 -38.71 0.88
N THR A 164 36.50 -39.56 1.32
CA THR A 164 36.77 -40.64 2.28
C THR A 164 37.77 -41.65 1.71
N SER A 165 37.59 -42.05 0.45
CA SER A 165 38.51 -42.94 -0.25
C SER A 165 39.90 -42.32 -0.48
N PHE A 166 39.96 -41.02 -0.80
CA PHE A 166 41.21 -40.26 -0.94
C PHE A 166 41.99 -40.19 0.39
N LEU A 167 41.32 -39.90 1.51
CA LEU A 167 41.96 -39.82 2.83
C LEU A 167 42.54 -41.17 3.29
N LEU A 168 41.89 -42.28 2.93
CA LEU A 168 42.34 -43.63 3.28
C LEU A 168 43.48 -44.14 2.39
N ARG A 169 43.42 -43.87 1.07
CA ARG A 169 44.38 -44.43 0.10
C ARG A 169 45.59 -43.55 -0.13
N ASP A 170 45.40 -42.25 -0.35
CA ASP A 170 46.44 -41.35 -0.85
C ASP A 170 47.18 -40.59 0.26
N ILE A 171 46.55 -40.37 1.42
CA ILE A 171 47.14 -39.69 2.61
C ILE A 171 47.51 -40.66 3.75
N PRO A 172 47.38 -41.96 3.50
CA PRO A 172 47.19 -43.05 4.47
C PRO A 172 46.74 -42.65 5.90
N LEU A 173 45.58 -42.01 6.05
CA LEU A 173 44.97 -41.85 7.38
C LEU A 173 44.32 -43.18 7.83
N THR A 174 44.31 -43.45 9.13
CA THR A 174 43.61 -44.63 9.66
C THR A 174 42.09 -44.46 9.58
N GLU A 175 41.36 -45.56 9.43
CA GLU A 175 39.89 -45.54 9.38
C GLU A 175 39.26 -44.83 10.58
N SER A 176 39.86 -44.97 11.77
CA SER A 176 39.42 -44.29 12.98
C SER A 176 39.50 -42.75 12.89
N VAL A 177 40.56 -42.23 12.25
CA VAL A 177 40.77 -40.78 12.08
C VAL A 177 39.77 -40.22 11.06
N VAL A 178 39.59 -40.92 9.94
CA VAL A 178 38.62 -40.53 8.90
C VAL A 178 37.20 -40.55 9.45
N TYR A 179 36.83 -41.58 10.22
CA TYR A 179 35.52 -41.65 10.88
C TYR A 179 35.29 -40.45 11.81
N HIS A 180 36.27 -40.06 12.62
CA HIS A 180 36.15 -38.91 13.51
C HIS A 180 36.10 -37.57 12.77
N LEU A 181 36.78 -37.45 11.62
CA LEU A 181 36.78 -36.24 10.80
C LEU A 181 35.43 -36.05 10.08
N VAL A 182 34.87 -37.10 9.50
CA VAL A 182 33.58 -37.07 8.80
C VAL A 182 32.40 -36.89 9.77
N ASN A 183 32.51 -37.43 10.99
CA ASN A 183 31.52 -37.24 12.04
C ASN A 183 31.70 -35.96 12.88
N ALA A 184 32.73 -35.16 12.60
CA ALA A 184 32.90 -33.86 13.25
C ALA A 184 31.78 -32.89 12.80
N GLN A 185 31.46 -31.92 13.65
CA GLN A 185 30.53 -30.84 13.32
C GLN A 185 31.30 -29.52 13.16
N ILE A 186 31.01 -28.79 12.10
CA ILE A 186 31.59 -27.47 11.84
C ILE A 186 30.80 -26.42 12.61
N ARG A 187 31.51 -25.51 13.29
CA ARG A 187 30.96 -24.38 14.04
C ARG A 187 30.72 -23.18 13.12
N PRO A 188 29.47 -22.88 12.70
CA PRO A 188 29.19 -21.77 11.78
C PRO A 188 29.50 -20.40 12.41
N GLU A 189 29.49 -20.29 13.74
CA GLU A 189 29.80 -19.05 14.46
C GLU A 189 31.21 -18.52 14.16
N GLN A 190 32.16 -19.40 13.84
CA GLN A 190 33.53 -18.97 13.51
C GLN A 190 33.67 -18.36 12.12
N PHE A 191 32.66 -18.50 11.27
CA PHE A 191 32.64 -18.02 9.88
C PHE A 191 31.75 -16.79 9.70
N ALA A 192 31.16 -16.26 10.78
CA ALA A 192 30.24 -15.12 10.74
C ALA A 192 30.84 -13.84 10.13
N PHE A 193 32.17 -13.67 10.24
CA PHE A 193 32.91 -12.52 9.70
C PHE A 193 33.77 -12.87 8.47
N GLY A 194 33.49 -14.01 7.83
CA GLY A 194 34.28 -14.57 6.73
C GLY A 194 35.21 -15.69 7.15
N VAL A 195 35.95 -16.24 6.18
CA VAL A 195 36.94 -17.29 6.42
C VAL A 195 38.20 -16.63 7.00
N PRO A 196 38.65 -17.00 8.21
CA PRO A 196 39.86 -16.41 8.79
C PRO A 196 41.11 -16.79 7.97
N GLU A 197 42.05 -15.86 7.82
CA GLU A 197 43.35 -16.07 7.15
C GLU A 197 44.27 -16.96 7.99
N LEU A 198 43.90 -18.23 8.17
CA LEU A 198 44.64 -19.23 8.90
C LEU A 198 44.96 -20.40 7.98
N HIS A 199 46.23 -20.84 7.98
CA HIS A 199 46.58 -22.06 7.26
C HIS A 199 46.02 -23.27 8.00
N LEU A 200 45.52 -24.27 7.25
CA LEU A 200 44.98 -25.50 7.83
C LEU A 200 45.97 -26.21 8.75
N LYS A 201 47.28 -26.07 8.50
CA LYS A 201 48.34 -26.61 9.37
C LYS A 201 48.33 -26.01 10.78
N ASP A 202 48.09 -24.72 10.91
CA ASP A 202 48.06 -24.03 12.20
C ASP A 202 46.82 -24.47 13.01
N ILE A 203 45.70 -24.67 12.31
CA ILE A 203 44.46 -25.21 12.89
C ILE A 203 44.65 -26.67 13.31
N ALA A 204 45.22 -27.51 12.44
CA ALA A 204 45.37 -28.95 12.68
C ALA A 204 46.36 -29.29 13.82
N CYS A 205 47.41 -28.48 14.02
CA CYS A 205 48.44 -28.74 15.03
C CYS A 205 48.08 -28.21 16.43
N SER A 206 47.16 -27.25 16.53
CA SER A 206 46.74 -26.63 17.78
C SER A 206 45.41 -27.19 18.29
N LEU A 207 45.39 -27.70 19.53
CA LEU A 207 44.17 -28.23 20.15
C LEU A 207 43.07 -27.17 20.23
N ASN A 208 43.42 -25.97 20.67
CA ASN A 208 42.46 -24.89 20.88
C ASN A 208 41.87 -24.39 19.56
N LEU A 209 42.67 -24.31 18.48
CA LEU A 209 42.17 -23.90 17.17
C LEU A 209 41.31 -24.99 16.54
N LEU A 210 41.71 -26.26 16.67
CA LEU A 210 40.92 -27.36 16.14
C LEU A 210 39.53 -27.45 16.81
N GLU A 211 39.46 -27.30 18.14
CA GLU A 211 38.20 -27.28 18.90
C GLU A 211 37.35 -26.02 18.64
N ARG A 212 38.01 -24.91 18.24
CA ARG A 212 37.35 -23.66 17.87
C ARG A 212 36.55 -23.80 16.58
N PHE A 213 37.01 -24.56 15.59
CA PHE A 213 36.29 -24.74 14.31
C PHE A 213 35.48 -26.04 14.21
N LEU A 214 35.94 -27.12 14.87
CA LEU A 214 35.33 -28.45 14.79
C LEU A 214 34.94 -28.97 16.17
N ILE A 215 33.71 -29.48 16.27
CA ILE A 215 33.19 -30.21 17.43
C ILE A 215 33.32 -31.70 17.13
N PHE A 216 34.14 -32.40 17.91
CA PHE A 216 34.28 -33.85 17.80
C PHE A 216 33.34 -34.58 18.75
N PRO A 217 32.78 -35.74 18.34
CA PRO A 217 31.92 -36.54 19.20
C PRO A 217 32.67 -37.17 20.40
N SER A 218 33.99 -37.30 20.32
CA SER A 218 34.80 -37.82 21.43
C SER A 218 36.12 -37.06 21.57
N ARG A 219 36.57 -36.84 22.82
CA ARG A 219 37.88 -36.23 23.09
C ARG A 219 39.05 -37.06 22.54
N ARG A 220 38.93 -38.39 22.55
CA ARG A 220 39.93 -39.28 21.93
C ARG A 220 40.05 -39.05 20.42
N GLY A 221 38.92 -38.82 19.75
CA GLY A 221 38.88 -38.48 18.33
C GLY A 221 39.61 -37.17 18.01
N LEU A 222 39.44 -36.14 18.86
CA LEU A 222 40.16 -34.87 18.71
C LEU A 222 41.68 -35.05 18.79
N TYR A 223 42.19 -35.81 19.76
CA TYR A 223 43.63 -36.11 19.86
C TYR A 223 44.12 -36.96 18.68
N ALA A 224 43.33 -37.94 18.23
CA ALA A 224 43.69 -38.79 17.10
C ALA A 224 43.81 -37.98 15.79
N VAL A 225 42.83 -37.12 15.52
CA VAL A 225 42.82 -36.26 14.32
C VAL A 225 43.95 -35.25 14.38
N ARG A 226 44.19 -34.58 15.51
CA ARG A 226 45.32 -33.66 15.68
C ARG A 226 46.66 -34.34 15.43
N ASN A 227 46.90 -35.50 16.04
CA ASN A 227 48.17 -36.22 15.91
C ASN A 227 48.40 -36.69 14.47
N ALA A 228 47.35 -37.16 13.78
CA ALA A 228 47.47 -37.60 12.40
C ALA A 228 47.64 -36.44 11.41
N MET A 229 46.88 -35.36 11.57
CA MET A 229 46.89 -34.21 10.65
C MET A 229 48.12 -33.32 10.83
N CYS A 230 48.65 -33.18 12.05
CA CYS A 230 49.80 -32.31 12.31
C CYS A 230 51.12 -32.85 11.73
N ILE A 231 51.22 -34.17 11.51
CA ILE A 231 52.39 -34.81 10.89
C ILE A 231 52.46 -34.52 9.38
N LEU A 232 51.33 -34.19 8.76
CA LEU A 232 51.26 -33.98 7.32
C LEU A 232 51.99 -32.69 6.89
N THR A 233 52.55 -32.72 5.68
CA THR A 233 53.18 -31.53 5.09
C THR A 233 52.12 -30.49 4.73
N PRO A 234 52.46 -29.17 4.75
CA PRO A 234 51.53 -28.11 4.37
C PRO A 234 50.88 -28.33 2.99
N GLN A 235 51.66 -28.84 2.03
CA GLN A 235 51.19 -29.14 0.67
C GLN A 235 50.12 -30.23 0.66
N ARG A 236 50.30 -31.31 1.45
CA ARG A 236 49.28 -32.36 1.56
C ARG A 236 48.00 -31.85 2.22
N LEU A 237 48.11 -30.99 3.22
CA LEU A 237 46.96 -30.34 3.86
C LEU A 237 46.18 -29.43 2.90
N GLN A 238 46.87 -28.69 2.03
CA GLN A 238 46.22 -27.89 0.98
C GLN A 238 45.45 -28.78 -0.01
N ILE A 239 46.03 -29.91 -0.44
CA ILE A 239 45.33 -30.85 -1.33
C ILE A 239 44.09 -31.44 -0.64
N ILE A 240 44.15 -31.71 0.67
CA ILE A 240 42.98 -32.14 1.46
C ILE A 240 41.90 -31.07 1.44
N GLU A 241 42.29 -29.81 1.68
CA GLU A 241 41.39 -28.67 1.66
C GLU A 241 40.71 -28.50 0.30
N ASP A 242 41.47 -28.53 -0.80
CA ASP A 242 40.94 -28.45 -2.16
C ASP A 242 39.98 -29.61 -2.47
N LYS A 243 40.37 -30.84 -2.08
CA LYS A 243 39.55 -32.02 -2.29
C LYS A 243 38.28 -32.00 -1.44
N PHE A 244 38.34 -31.42 -0.24
CA PHE A 244 37.19 -31.18 0.61
C PHE A 244 36.22 -30.22 -0.08
N TYR A 245 36.67 -29.03 -0.49
CA TYR A 245 35.83 -28.06 -1.19
C TYR A 245 35.20 -28.62 -2.47
N ALA A 246 35.92 -29.46 -3.23
CA ALA A 246 35.38 -30.10 -4.43
C ALA A 246 34.25 -31.11 -4.16
N ASN A 247 34.23 -31.74 -2.97
CA ASN A 247 33.22 -32.72 -2.56
C ASN A 247 32.12 -32.14 -1.67
N VAL A 248 32.23 -30.88 -1.24
CA VAL A 248 31.18 -30.17 -0.50
C VAL A 248 30.02 -29.84 -1.45
N ASP A 249 28.79 -30.13 -1.02
CA ASP A 249 27.57 -29.73 -1.69
C ASP A 249 26.99 -28.47 -1.03
N PHE A 250 27.22 -27.32 -1.66
CA PHE A 250 26.70 -26.03 -1.19
C PHE A 250 25.17 -26.01 -1.09
N PHE A 251 24.44 -26.78 -1.90
CA PHE A 251 22.98 -26.87 -1.81
C PHE A 251 22.54 -27.49 -0.49
N LYS A 252 23.24 -28.54 -0.02
CA LYS A 252 23.01 -29.11 1.31
C LYS A 252 23.39 -28.14 2.42
N VAL A 253 24.47 -27.37 2.27
CA VAL A 253 24.89 -26.36 3.26
C VAL A 253 23.79 -25.33 3.50
N PHE A 254 23.25 -24.71 2.45
CA PHE A 254 22.20 -23.68 2.60
C PHE A 254 20.89 -24.24 3.19
N ARG A 255 20.64 -25.54 3.01
CA ARG A 255 19.53 -26.22 3.67
C ARG A 255 19.77 -26.41 5.16
N LEU A 256 20.99 -26.77 5.56
CA LEU A 256 21.33 -27.13 6.94
C LEU A 256 21.64 -25.94 7.84
N LEU A 257 22.05 -24.79 7.31
CA LEU A 257 22.41 -23.63 8.12
C LEU A 257 21.25 -23.06 8.96
N PRO A 258 20.04 -22.80 8.41
CA PRO A 258 18.92 -22.29 9.21
C PRO A 258 18.46 -23.26 10.31
N LEU A 259 18.59 -24.57 10.05
CA LEU A 259 18.25 -25.66 10.99
C LEU A 259 19.05 -25.61 12.30
N VAL A 260 20.25 -25.01 12.27
CA VAL A 260 21.10 -24.87 13.47
C VAL A 260 20.42 -23.95 14.50
N LEU A 261 19.74 -22.90 14.03
CA LEU A 261 19.02 -21.97 14.89
C LEU A 261 17.60 -22.45 15.19
N ASP A 262 16.87 -22.88 14.16
CA ASP A 262 15.48 -23.32 14.26
C ASP A 262 15.27 -24.72 13.66
N ASN A 263 15.03 -25.71 14.52
CA ASN A 263 14.81 -27.11 14.14
C ASN A 263 13.47 -27.34 13.40
N HIS A 264 12.58 -26.35 13.36
CA HIS A 264 11.33 -26.41 12.58
C HIS A 264 11.47 -25.80 11.18
N SER A 265 12.62 -25.22 10.86
CA SER A 265 12.89 -24.70 9.51
C SER A 265 13.11 -25.85 8.52
N GLU A 266 12.58 -25.71 7.30
CA GLU A 266 12.77 -26.72 6.23
C GLU A 266 14.12 -26.56 5.49
N GLY A 267 14.87 -25.51 5.82
CA GLY A 267 16.07 -25.08 5.10
C GLY A 267 15.75 -24.36 3.79
N ILE A 268 16.78 -23.90 3.07
CA ILE A 268 16.63 -23.38 1.72
C ILE A 268 16.80 -24.52 0.69
N ASP A 269 15.79 -24.72 -0.15
CA ASP A 269 15.91 -25.55 -1.35
C ASP A 269 16.13 -24.68 -2.60
N ILE A 270 17.39 -24.54 -3.02
CA ILE A 270 17.74 -23.67 -4.16
C ILE A 270 17.14 -24.17 -5.48
N ASN A 271 17.00 -25.49 -5.66
CA ASN A 271 16.41 -26.03 -6.89
C ASN A 271 14.92 -25.68 -6.98
N PHE A 272 14.23 -25.71 -5.84
CA PHE A 272 12.87 -25.21 -5.71
C PHE A 272 12.81 -23.69 -5.97
N TRP A 273 13.71 -22.90 -5.39
CA TRP A 273 13.75 -21.45 -5.61
C TRP A 273 13.92 -21.09 -7.09
N VAL A 274 14.86 -21.73 -7.79
CA VAL A 274 15.10 -21.48 -9.23
C VAL A 274 13.85 -21.82 -10.05
N ARG A 275 13.15 -22.90 -9.73
CA ARG A 275 11.90 -23.28 -10.42
C ARG A 275 10.79 -22.26 -10.17
N VAL A 276 10.55 -21.88 -8.92
CA VAL A 276 9.47 -20.94 -8.55
C VAL A 276 9.76 -19.55 -9.10
N VAL A 277 11.00 -19.08 -9.01
CA VAL A 277 11.40 -17.76 -9.51
C VAL A 277 11.29 -17.70 -11.04
N SER A 278 11.70 -18.75 -11.76
CA SER A 278 11.57 -18.77 -13.22
C SER A 278 10.11 -18.78 -13.66
N ALA A 279 9.27 -19.63 -13.08
CA ALA A 279 7.84 -19.65 -13.34
C ALA A 279 7.14 -18.32 -13.00
N ALA A 280 7.42 -17.76 -11.82
CA ALA A 280 6.86 -16.48 -11.40
C ALA A 280 7.35 -15.33 -12.30
N SER A 281 8.59 -15.38 -12.78
CA SER A 281 9.16 -14.36 -13.68
C SER A 281 8.38 -14.29 -14.99
N ASP A 282 8.09 -15.42 -15.63
CA ASP A 282 7.35 -15.45 -16.90
C ASP A 282 5.93 -14.88 -16.72
N LYS A 283 5.25 -15.24 -15.63
CA LYS A 283 3.92 -14.73 -15.28
C LYS A 283 3.92 -13.25 -14.92
N LEU A 284 4.92 -12.79 -14.17
CA LEU A 284 5.10 -11.38 -13.86
C LEU A 284 5.35 -10.58 -15.14
N GLN A 285 6.13 -11.11 -16.07
CA GLN A 285 6.36 -10.46 -17.36
C GLN A 285 5.06 -10.33 -18.16
N GLU A 286 4.23 -11.37 -18.21
CA GLU A 286 2.90 -11.31 -18.83
C GLU A 286 1.99 -10.29 -18.12
N PHE A 287 2.00 -10.28 -16.79
CA PHE A 287 1.24 -9.34 -15.98
C PHE A 287 1.64 -7.89 -16.24
N PHE A 288 2.94 -7.57 -16.31
CA PHE A 288 3.44 -6.23 -16.62
C PHE A 288 3.21 -5.81 -18.09
N GLN A 289 2.92 -6.75 -18.98
CA GLN A 289 2.53 -6.43 -20.35
C GLN A 289 1.07 -6.03 -20.49
N ARG A 290 0.20 -6.40 -19.53
CA ARG A 290 -1.21 -6.00 -19.52
C ARG A 290 -1.35 -4.48 -19.50
N ARG A 291 -2.45 -3.99 -20.10
CA ARG A 291 -2.73 -2.55 -20.17
C ARG A 291 -2.97 -1.96 -18.77
N SER A 292 -3.68 -2.68 -17.92
CA SER A 292 -4.02 -2.28 -16.54
C SER A 292 -2.77 -2.03 -15.69
N SER A 293 -1.76 -2.91 -15.74
CA SER A 293 -0.52 -2.78 -15.00
C SER A 293 0.35 -1.63 -15.50
N ARG A 294 0.39 -1.40 -16.82
CA ARG A 294 1.08 -0.24 -17.41
C ARG A 294 0.42 1.08 -16.97
N GLU A 295 -0.90 1.16 -17.04
CA GLU A 295 -1.66 2.33 -16.58
C GLU A 295 -1.47 2.55 -15.06
N PHE A 296 -1.48 1.48 -14.26
CA PHE A 296 -1.21 1.54 -12.83
C PHE A 296 0.20 2.07 -12.53
N ILE A 297 1.23 1.53 -13.20
CA ILE A 297 2.63 1.98 -13.03
C ILE A 297 2.78 3.45 -13.42
N GLN A 298 2.19 3.88 -14.54
CA GLN A 298 2.25 5.28 -14.98
C GLN A 298 1.67 6.24 -13.93
N VAL A 299 0.55 5.87 -13.28
CA VAL A 299 -0.06 6.70 -12.25
C VAL A 299 0.72 6.66 -10.93
N MET A 300 1.32 5.52 -10.57
CA MET A 300 2.09 5.36 -9.34
C MET A 300 3.51 5.94 -9.41
N THR A 301 4.15 5.95 -10.58
CA THR A 301 5.52 6.44 -10.79
C THR A 301 5.77 7.85 -10.22
N PRO A 302 4.92 8.88 -10.48
CA PRO A 302 5.13 10.20 -9.91
C PRO A 302 4.95 10.24 -8.38
N LEU A 303 4.27 9.26 -7.78
CA LEU A 303 4.08 9.17 -6.32
C LEU A 303 5.34 8.76 -5.56
N PHE A 304 6.37 8.25 -6.24
CA PHE A 304 7.65 7.88 -5.61
C PHE A 304 8.70 8.99 -5.71
N GLN A 305 8.33 10.19 -6.18
CA GLN A 305 9.24 11.33 -6.25
C GLN A 305 9.27 12.10 -4.92
N ASN A 306 10.41 12.68 -4.54
CA ASN A 306 10.62 13.29 -3.21
C ASN A 306 9.79 14.56 -2.92
N ASN A 307 9.10 15.16 -3.91
CA ASN A 307 8.32 16.39 -3.76
C ASN A 307 6.86 16.18 -4.19
N LEU A 308 6.07 15.54 -3.33
CA LEU A 308 4.66 15.26 -3.60
C LEU A 308 3.78 16.38 -3.10
N SER A 309 3.02 17.00 -4.01
CA SER A 309 1.87 17.79 -3.58
C SER A 309 0.69 16.86 -3.30
N PHE A 310 -0.03 17.08 -2.20
CA PHE A 310 -1.24 16.31 -1.89
C PHE A 310 -2.27 16.36 -3.04
N ARG A 311 -2.29 17.43 -3.83
CA ARG A 311 -3.12 17.52 -5.05
C ARG A 311 -2.76 16.45 -6.09
N GLN A 312 -1.48 16.20 -6.33
CA GLN A 312 -1.04 15.14 -7.23
C GLN A 312 -1.39 13.77 -6.67
N VAL A 313 -1.23 13.57 -5.36
CA VAL A 313 -1.62 12.32 -4.67
C VAL A 313 -3.12 12.05 -4.83
N MET A 314 -3.95 13.07 -4.59
CA MET A 314 -5.41 12.94 -4.74
C MET A 314 -5.84 12.76 -6.20
N ALA A 315 -5.17 13.41 -7.15
CA ALA A 315 -5.45 13.22 -8.56
C ALA A 315 -5.11 11.79 -9.01
N ALA A 316 -3.97 11.25 -8.57
CA ALA A 316 -3.57 9.87 -8.83
C ALA A 316 -4.50 8.85 -8.14
N ALA A 317 -4.88 9.09 -6.89
CA ALA A 317 -5.84 8.24 -6.18
C ALA A 317 -7.21 8.26 -6.87
N SER A 318 -7.67 9.44 -7.29
CA SER A 318 -8.92 9.59 -8.04
C SER A 318 -8.87 8.87 -9.39
N SER A 319 -7.78 8.97 -10.15
CA SER A 319 -7.67 8.30 -11.45
C SER A 319 -7.61 6.78 -11.33
N LEU A 320 -6.90 6.26 -10.31
CA LEU A 320 -6.82 4.82 -10.03
C LEU A 320 -8.17 4.21 -9.66
N VAL A 321 -8.93 4.93 -8.83
CA VAL A 321 -10.08 4.36 -8.12
C VAL A 321 -11.41 4.66 -8.81
N CYS A 322 -11.53 5.80 -9.49
CA CYS A 322 -12.83 6.32 -9.92
C CYS A 322 -13.19 5.99 -11.37
N GLY A 323 -12.23 5.73 -12.24
CA GLY A 323 -12.47 5.25 -13.62
C GLY A 323 -13.30 6.18 -14.52
N TYR A 324 -13.58 7.42 -14.10
CA TYR A 324 -14.33 8.40 -14.86
C TYR A 324 -13.42 9.13 -15.86
N THR A 325 -13.86 9.28 -17.11
CA THR A 325 -13.16 10.12 -18.08
C THR A 325 -13.43 11.60 -17.79
N GLU A 326 -12.36 12.39 -17.63
CA GLU A 326 -12.43 13.85 -17.44
C GLU A 326 -13.05 14.52 -18.68
N GLY A 327 -14.38 14.71 -18.68
CA GLY A 327 -15.12 15.29 -19.81
C GLY A 327 -16.57 14.81 -19.95
N ALA A 328 -16.96 13.73 -19.25
CA ALA A 328 -18.30 13.14 -19.34
C ALA A 328 -19.31 13.67 -18.31
N PHE A 329 -18.89 14.53 -17.37
CA PHE A 329 -19.75 15.01 -16.29
C PHE A 329 -19.64 16.53 -16.11
N SER A 330 -20.76 17.15 -15.79
CA SER A 330 -20.79 18.51 -15.27
C SER A 330 -20.73 18.44 -13.74
N ARG A 331 -20.00 19.37 -13.12
CA ARG A 331 -20.08 19.53 -11.66
C ARG A 331 -21.40 20.21 -11.36
N VAL A 332 -22.41 19.44 -10.99
CA VAL A 332 -23.65 20.00 -10.44
C VAL A 332 -23.47 20.10 -8.94
N THR A 333 -23.85 21.26 -8.41
CA THR A 333 -23.89 21.50 -6.98
C THR A 333 -24.88 20.53 -6.35
N SER A 334 -24.45 19.72 -5.38
CA SER A 334 -25.42 19.14 -4.46
C SER A 334 -26.10 20.29 -3.72
N PHE A 335 -27.36 20.55 -4.03
CA PHE A 335 -28.26 21.34 -3.17
C PHE A 335 -28.70 20.50 -1.96
N ASN A 336 -27.81 19.67 -1.44
CA ASN A 336 -28.07 18.92 -0.23
C ASN A 336 -27.77 19.84 0.96
N TRP A 337 -28.83 20.33 1.60
CA TRP A 337 -28.78 21.23 2.76
C TRP A 337 -27.92 20.70 3.93
N TYR A 338 -27.65 19.38 3.97
CA TYR A 338 -26.75 18.77 4.96
C TYR A 338 -25.24 18.91 4.64
N GLU A 339 -24.84 19.36 3.44
CA GLU A 339 -23.43 19.56 3.00
C GLU A 339 -23.08 21.06 2.83
N ASP A 340 -23.51 21.92 3.76
CA ASP A 340 -23.58 23.40 3.66
C ASP A 340 -22.23 24.17 3.63
N ASN A 341 -21.09 23.52 3.38
CA ASN A 341 -19.78 24.19 3.30
C ASN A 341 -19.25 24.39 1.87
N ASN A 342 -19.84 23.75 0.86
CA ASN A 342 -19.28 23.74 -0.50
C ASN A 342 -19.65 24.98 -1.33
N TYR A 343 -20.84 25.57 -1.15
CA TYR A 343 -21.23 26.76 -1.93
C TYR A 343 -20.47 28.03 -1.50
N LYS A 344 -20.15 28.19 -0.21
CA LYS A 344 -19.33 29.32 0.30
C LYS A 344 -17.88 29.24 -0.21
N ALA A 345 -17.29 28.05 -0.24
CA ALA A 345 -15.95 27.84 -0.75
C ALA A 345 -15.83 28.11 -2.27
N PHE A 346 -16.89 27.84 -3.04
CA PHE A 346 -16.91 28.03 -4.50
C PHE A 346 -17.34 29.44 -4.95
N LEU A 347 -18.25 30.11 -4.23
CA LEU A 347 -18.69 31.48 -4.58
C LEU A 347 -17.61 32.55 -4.37
N GLY A 348 -16.41 32.18 -3.90
CA GLY A 348 -15.36 33.14 -3.58
C GLY A 348 -15.79 34.13 -2.48
N ILE A 349 -16.91 33.86 -1.80
CA ILE A 349 -17.27 34.48 -0.53
C ILE A 349 -16.31 33.83 0.46
N SER A 350 -15.06 34.28 0.41
CA SER A 350 -14.20 34.22 1.56
C SER A 350 -15.06 34.77 2.70
N SER A 351 -15.40 33.91 3.65
CA SER A 351 -15.61 34.38 5.00
C SER A 351 -14.28 35.02 5.39
N GLY A 352 -14.05 36.28 5.01
CA GLY A 352 -12.86 37.06 5.36
C GLY A 352 -12.72 37.27 6.88
N TRP A 353 -13.53 36.56 7.67
CA TRP A 353 -13.75 36.70 9.10
C TRP A 353 -13.74 35.35 9.83
N ALA A 354 -13.34 34.26 9.17
CA ALA A 354 -13.11 32.97 9.84
C ALA A 354 -11.85 32.30 9.27
N GLN A 355 -10.68 32.85 9.60
CA GLN A 355 -9.47 32.04 9.67
C GLN A 355 -9.76 30.92 10.68
N SER A 356 -10.08 29.71 10.21
CA SER A 356 -10.19 28.55 11.10
C SER A 356 -8.78 28.30 11.64
N HIS A 357 -8.51 28.82 12.83
CA HIS A 357 -7.27 28.58 13.52
C HIS A 357 -7.20 27.08 13.81
N TYR A 358 -6.21 26.40 13.25
CA TYR A 358 -5.99 24.99 13.54
C TYR A 358 -5.82 24.81 15.06
N THR A 359 -6.68 24.01 15.68
CA THR A 359 -6.61 23.69 17.10
C THR A 359 -5.69 22.51 17.29
N TYR A 360 -4.54 22.74 17.94
CA TYR A 360 -3.57 21.68 18.22
C TYR A 360 -4.16 20.66 19.21
N ASP A 361 -4.14 19.38 18.84
CA ASP A 361 -4.59 18.30 19.71
C ASP A 361 -3.38 17.70 20.45
N ASN A 362 -3.40 17.79 21.78
CA ASN A 362 -2.33 17.26 22.63
C ASN A 362 -2.34 15.72 22.74
N SER A 363 -3.39 15.05 22.26
CA SER A 363 -3.48 13.59 22.25
C SER A 363 -2.78 12.94 21.06
N THR A 364 -2.42 13.72 20.03
CA THR A 364 -1.78 13.23 18.79
C THR A 364 -0.30 13.60 18.72
N THR A 365 0.46 12.91 17.86
CA THR A 365 1.88 13.20 17.62
C THR A 365 2.07 14.56 16.92
N PRO A 366 3.23 15.23 17.08
CA PRO A 366 3.51 16.50 16.41
C PRO A 366 3.41 16.38 14.89
N PHE A 367 3.90 15.27 14.32
CA PHE A 367 3.75 14.95 12.91
C PHE A 367 2.28 14.91 12.44
N CYS A 368 1.39 14.28 13.22
CA CYS A 368 -0.02 14.19 12.87
C CYS A 368 -0.69 15.57 12.90
N ASN A 369 -0.35 16.41 13.89
CA ASN A 369 -0.82 17.78 13.97
C ASN A 369 -0.37 18.62 12.76
N ASP A 370 0.88 18.49 12.34
CA ASP A 370 1.40 19.20 11.16
C ASP A 370 0.70 18.75 9.87
N LEU A 371 0.47 17.45 9.70
CA LEU A 371 -0.27 16.90 8.58
C LEU A 371 -1.73 17.40 8.53
N MET A 372 -2.44 17.37 9.67
CA MET A 372 -3.83 17.85 9.74
C MET A 372 -3.93 19.35 9.43
N LYS A 373 -2.97 20.14 9.92
CA LYS A 373 -2.87 21.57 9.60
C LYS A 373 -2.69 21.80 8.10
N GLU A 374 -1.86 20.98 7.44
CA GLU A 374 -1.68 21.06 5.98
C GLU A 374 -2.98 20.71 5.24
N LEU A 375 -3.68 19.64 5.66
CA LEU A 375 -4.95 19.20 5.06
C LEU A 375 -6.10 20.21 5.21
N GLU A 376 -6.13 21.00 6.30
CA GLU A 376 -7.13 22.06 6.48
C GLU A 376 -6.77 23.36 5.75
N SER A 377 -5.48 23.60 5.53
CA SER A 377 -4.98 24.83 4.91
C SER A 377 -5.25 24.91 3.41
N ASN A 378 -5.25 23.77 2.70
CA ASN A 378 -5.43 23.72 1.26
C ASN A 378 -6.92 23.57 0.89
N PRO A 379 -7.48 24.43 0.02
CA PRO A 379 -8.92 24.46 -0.27
C PRO A 379 -9.43 23.18 -0.93
N VAL A 380 -8.61 22.51 -1.74
CA VAL A 380 -8.99 21.25 -2.41
C VAL A 380 -9.03 20.11 -1.40
N THR A 381 -8.08 20.10 -0.47
CA THR A 381 -7.94 19.05 0.54
C THR A 381 -8.96 19.19 1.65
N ARG A 382 -9.32 20.42 1.99
CA ARG A 382 -10.32 20.76 3.01
C ARG A 382 -11.68 20.10 2.74
N ILE A 383 -12.11 20.02 1.48
CA ILE A 383 -13.39 19.39 1.11
C ILE A 383 -13.39 17.90 1.47
N VAL A 384 -12.34 17.19 1.07
CA VAL A 384 -12.19 15.75 1.35
C VAL A 384 -11.95 15.53 2.84
N TRP A 385 -11.08 16.33 3.45
CA TRP A 385 -10.74 16.24 4.86
C TRP A 385 -11.96 16.45 5.77
N ASN A 386 -12.86 17.38 5.44
CA ASN A 386 -14.11 17.56 6.19
C ASN A 386 -15.00 16.30 6.19
N SER A 387 -14.92 15.47 5.15
CA SER A 387 -15.67 14.21 5.06
C SER A 387 -14.99 13.08 5.84
N VAL A 388 -13.65 13.05 5.84
CA VAL A 388 -12.85 11.97 6.46
C VAL A 388 -12.58 12.22 7.95
N LYS A 389 -12.39 13.48 8.36
CA LYS A 389 -12.13 13.90 9.74
C LYS A 389 -13.10 13.30 10.77
N PRO A 390 -14.44 13.34 10.59
CA PRO A 390 -15.37 12.73 11.54
C PRO A 390 -15.26 11.20 11.62
N MET A 391 -14.73 10.52 10.60
CA MET A 391 -14.53 9.06 10.63
C MET A 391 -13.25 8.68 11.40
N LEU A 392 -12.18 9.47 11.24
CA LEU A 392 -10.89 9.19 11.89
C LEU A 392 -10.85 9.68 13.35
N MET A 393 -11.42 10.85 13.62
CA MET A 393 -11.34 11.51 14.94
C MET A 393 -12.68 11.55 15.68
N GLY A 394 -13.77 11.15 15.03
CA GLY A 394 -15.09 11.15 15.65
C GLY A 394 -15.18 10.13 16.78
N ARG A 395 -15.90 10.50 17.84
CA ARG A 395 -16.24 9.59 18.93
C ARG A 395 -17.71 9.23 18.81
N ILE A 396 -17.99 7.93 18.70
CA ILE A 396 -19.36 7.41 18.70
C ILE A 396 -19.74 7.11 20.15
N LEU A 397 -20.60 7.97 20.72
CA LEU A 397 -21.17 7.75 22.05
C LEU A 397 -22.32 6.75 21.94
N TYR A 398 -22.40 5.81 22.87
CA TYR A 398 -23.49 4.83 22.93
C TYR A 398 -24.09 4.76 24.34
N ALA A 399 -25.40 4.51 24.41
CA ALA A 399 -26.14 4.31 25.66
C ALA A 399 -27.38 3.43 25.40
N PRO A 400 -27.85 2.64 26.39
CA PRO A 400 -27.24 2.40 27.71
C PRO A 400 -26.10 1.37 27.68
N ASP A 401 -25.22 1.42 28.68
CA ASP A 401 -24.14 0.43 28.85
C ASP A 401 -24.70 -0.90 29.40
N SER A 402 -25.21 -1.73 28.49
CA SER A 402 -25.78 -3.04 28.80
C SER A 402 -25.02 -4.17 28.07
N PRO A 403 -25.00 -5.41 28.60
CA PRO A 403 -24.32 -6.53 27.93
C PRO A 403 -24.90 -6.83 26.53
N ALA A 404 -26.18 -6.52 26.29
CA ALA A 404 -26.78 -6.61 24.96
C ALA A 404 -26.22 -5.56 24.00
N VAL A 405 -26.12 -4.30 24.44
CA VAL A 405 -25.56 -3.20 23.63
C VAL A 405 -24.06 -3.40 23.37
N ARG A 406 -23.29 -3.92 24.35
CA ARG A 406 -21.88 -4.28 24.14
C ARG A 406 -21.68 -5.35 23.06
N LYS A 407 -22.62 -6.30 22.92
CA LYS A 407 -22.59 -7.29 21.82
C LYS A 407 -22.82 -6.63 20.45
N ILE A 408 -23.68 -5.61 20.39
CA ILE A 408 -23.94 -4.84 19.15
C ILE A 408 -22.70 -4.07 18.71
N ILE A 409 -21.89 -3.56 19.65
CA ILE A 409 -20.69 -2.77 19.34
C ILE A 409 -19.49 -3.64 18.95
N ARG A 410 -19.44 -4.88 19.45
CA ARG A 410 -18.36 -5.83 19.16
C ARG A 410 -18.52 -6.51 17.80
N ASN A 411 -19.76 -6.65 17.33
CA ASN A 411 -20.11 -7.11 15.98
C ASN A 411 -19.99 -5.95 14.99
#